data_AF-W1WS00-F1
#
_entry.id   AF-W1WS00-F1
#
_cell.length_a   1.000
_cell.length_b   1.000
_cell.length_c   1.000
_cell.angle_alpha   90.00
_cell.angle_beta   90.00
_cell.angle_gamma   90.00
#
_symmetry.space_group_name_H-M   'P 1'
#
loop_
_entity.id
_entity.type
_entity.pdbx_description
1 polymer ?
#
loop_
_entity_poly.entity_id
_entity_poly.type
_entity_poly.pdbx_seq_one_letter_code
_entity_poly.pdbx_strand_id
1 'polypeptide(L)'
;TICFMLFVILAILVYWFNPAGNILIDNLALIAIGFLIYGPVMMIGLQAADMVPRVATGGATGLTGLLGYLIGSAGAGAFMGLMVDLYGWDGGFVALVGACILAIVFLLLTLGDKSQAKE
;
A
#
# COMPACT_ATOMS: atom_id res chain seq x y z
N THR A 1 5.84 8.27 -3.72
CA THR A 1 5.23 7.16 -2.95
C THR A 1 4.72 7.59 -1.58
N ILE A 2 5.54 8.25 -0.74
CA ILE A 2 5.12 8.64 0.64
C ILE A 2 3.90 9.57 0.64
N CYS A 3 3.87 10.62 -0.20
CA CYS A 3 2.71 11.51 -0.28
C CYS A 3 1.42 10.76 -0.67
N PHE A 4 1.51 9.80 -1.61
CA PHE A 4 0.37 8.97 -1.99
C PHE A 4 -0.13 8.12 -0.83
N MET A 5 0.77 7.48 -0.08
CA MET A 5 0.38 6.69 1.11
C MET A 5 -0.28 7.55 2.19
N LEU A 6 0.18 8.80 2.39
CA LEU A 6 -0.47 9.74 3.32
C LEU A 6 -1.90 10.09 2.89
N PHE A 7 -2.13 10.35 1.60
CA PHE A 7 -3.47 10.61 1.10
C PHE A 7 -4.37 9.36 1.11
N VAL A 8 -3.80 8.15 0.93
CA VAL A 8 -4.55 6.88 1.10
C VAL A 8 -5.02 6.73 2.54
N ILE A 9 -4.16 6.98 3.53
CA ILE A 9 -4.55 6.96 4.95
C ILE A 9 -5.69 7.94 5.20
N LEU A 10 -5.60 9.16 4.67
CA LEU A 10 -6.65 10.17 4.83
C LEU A 10 -7.97 9.72 4.20
N ALA A 11 -7.95 9.13 3.01
CA ALA A 11 -9.15 8.60 2.35
C ALA A 11 -9.76 7.40 3.11
N ILE A 12 -8.95 6.52 3.69
CA ILE A 12 -9.41 5.41 4.55
C ILE A 12 -10.05 5.94 5.82
N LEU A 13 -9.46 6.95 6.46
CA LEU A 13 -10.02 7.58 7.66
C LEU A 13 -11.35 8.28 7.37
N VAL A 14 -11.46 8.97 6.23
CA VAL A 14 -12.72 9.57 5.77
C VAL A 14 -13.78 8.50 5.56
N TYR A 15 -13.43 7.36 4.96
CA TYR A 15 -14.34 6.23 4.79
C TYR A 15 -14.76 5.61 6.12
N TRP A 16 -13.84 5.45 7.07
CA TRP A 16 -14.11 4.80 8.36
C TRP A 16 -14.97 5.67 9.29
N PHE A 17 -14.74 6.98 9.33
CA PHE A 17 -15.52 7.91 10.16
C PHE A 17 -16.81 8.43 9.50
N ASN A 18 -17.11 8.02 8.26
CA ASN A 18 -18.34 8.45 7.58
C ASN A 18 -19.56 7.71 8.18
N PRO A 19 -20.56 8.42 8.75
CA PRO A 19 -21.77 7.79 9.26
C PRO A 19 -22.61 7.18 8.12
N ALA A 20 -23.20 6.01 8.40
CA ALA A 20 -24.02 5.28 7.43
C ALA A 20 -25.19 6.14 6.92
N GLY A 21 -25.22 6.39 5.61
CA GLY A 21 -26.27 7.18 4.94
C GLY A 21 -25.78 8.08 3.81
N ASN A 22 -24.47 8.31 3.70
CA ASN A 22 -23.90 9.21 2.68
C ASN A 22 -23.13 8.46 1.59
N ILE A 23 -23.88 7.74 0.74
CA ILE A 23 -23.38 6.89 -0.35
C ILE A 23 -22.42 7.64 -1.30
N LEU A 24 -22.61 8.96 -1.48
CA LEU A 24 -21.75 9.79 -2.31
C LEU A 24 -20.33 9.90 -1.73
N ILE A 25 -20.20 10.00 -0.42
CA ILE A 25 -18.90 10.10 0.27
C ILE A 25 -18.18 8.76 0.20
N ASP A 26 -18.89 7.66 0.41
CA ASP A 26 -18.33 6.30 0.31
C ASP A 26 -17.80 6.03 -1.11
N ASN A 27 -18.60 6.36 -2.14
CA ASN A 27 -18.19 6.19 -3.53
C ASN A 27 -16.98 7.06 -3.87
N LEU A 28 -16.96 8.32 -3.43
CA LEU A 28 -15.84 9.21 -3.72
C LEU A 28 -14.57 8.79 -2.96
N ALA A 29 -14.71 8.31 -1.73
CA ALA A 29 -13.59 7.76 -0.95
C ALA A 29 -13.05 6.48 -1.60
N LEU A 30 -13.90 5.55 -2.05
CA LEU A 30 -13.48 4.33 -2.74
C LEU A 30 -12.79 4.62 -4.08
N ILE A 31 -13.29 5.60 -4.85
CA ILE A 31 -12.63 6.07 -6.08
C ILE A 31 -11.26 6.65 -5.75
N ALA A 32 -11.17 7.50 -4.72
CA ALA A 32 -9.92 8.10 -4.30
C ALA A 32 -8.91 7.03 -3.85
N ILE A 33 -9.32 6.08 -3.00
CA ILE A 33 -8.46 4.97 -2.56
C ILE A 33 -7.96 4.19 -3.78
N GLY A 34 -8.85 3.76 -4.68
CA GLY A 34 -8.49 3.01 -5.87
C GLY A 34 -7.50 3.74 -6.79
N PHE A 35 -7.71 5.03 -7.02
CA PHE A 35 -6.81 5.85 -7.82
C PHE A 35 -5.44 6.02 -7.14
N LEU A 36 -5.44 6.28 -5.83
CA LEU A 36 -4.23 6.61 -5.10
C LEU A 36 -3.32 5.42 -4.82
N ILE A 37 -3.85 4.20 -4.66
CA ILE A 37 -3.03 3.00 -4.42
C ILE A 37 -2.23 2.59 -5.65
N TYR A 38 -2.70 2.92 -6.85
CA TYR A 38 -2.06 2.50 -8.09
C TYR A 38 -0.71 3.20 -8.32
N GLY A 39 -0.59 4.45 -7.89
CA GLY A 39 0.65 5.23 -7.97
C GLY A 39 1.83 4.54 -7.26
N PRO A 40 1.73 4.24 -5.95
CA PRO A 40 2.74 3.50 -5.22
C PRO A 40 3.10 2.14 -5.81
N VAL A 41 2.11 1.34 -6.20
CA VAL A 41 2.31 -0.01 -6.75
C VAL A 41 3.20 0.04 -7.99
N MET A 42 2.94 0.98 -8.90
CA MET A 42 3.78 1.18 -10.08
C MET A 42 5.20 1.67 -9.73
N MET A 43 5.32 2.62 -8.79
CA MET A 43 6.62 3.18 -8.39
C MET A 43 7.55 2.16 -7.70
N ILE A 44 7.00 1.10 -7.10
CA ILE A 44 7.80 0.00 -6.52
C ILE A 44 8.45 -0.83 -7.63
N GLY A 45 7.69 -1.16 -8.68
CA GLY A 45 8.22 -1.88 -9.84
C GLY A 45 9.33 -1.10 -10.56
N LEU A 46 9.18 0.21 -10.70
CA LEU A 46 10.21 1.06 -11.30
C LEU A 46 11.48 1.10 -10.44
N GLN A 47 11.36 1.20 -9.12
CA GLN A 47 12.53 1.15 -8.23
C GLN A 47 13.25 -0.18 -8.31
N ALA A 48 12.54 -1.30 -8.40
CA ALA A 48 13.16 -2.61 -8.59
C ALA A 48 13.88 -2.71 -9.95
N ALA A 49 13.34 -2.07 -10.99
CA ALA A 49 13.97 -2.00 -12.30
C ALA A 49 15.28 -1.19 -12.28
N ASP A 50 15.29 -0.06 -11.59
CA ASP A 50 16.44 0.85 -11.52
C ASP A 50 17.63 0.26 -10.73
N MET A 51 17.40 -0.71 -9.85
CA MET A 51 18.45 -1.31 -9.01
C MET A 51 19.21 -2.46 -9.69
N VAL A 52 18.81 -2.88 -10.90
CA VAL A 52 19.30 -4.12 -11.52
C VAL A 52 19.78 -3.87 -12.96
N PRO A 53 20.79 -4.58 -13.48
CA PRO A 53 21.23 -4.42 -14.87
C PRO A 53 20.09 -4.65 -15.87
N ARG A 54 20.11 -3.92 -17.00
CA ARG A 54 19.03 -3.92 -18.00
C ARG A 54 18.57 -5.31 -18.45
N VAL A 55 19.48 -6.27 -18.53
CA VAL A 55 19.23 -7.67 -18.93
C VAL A 55 18.45 -8.46 -17.88
N ALA A 56 18.58 -8.12 -16.60
CA ALA A 56 17.94 -8.80 -15.47
C ALA A 56 16.74 -8.02 -14.89
N THR A 57 16.44 -6.83 -15.41
CA THR A 57 15.28 -5.99 -15.02
C THR A 57 13.97 -6.77 -15.00
N GLY A 58 13.69 -7.55 -16.06
CA GLY A 58 12.44 -8.31 -16.17
C GLY A 58 12.30 -9.40 -15.10
N GLY A 59 13.40 -10.02 -14.69
CA GLY A 59 13.41 -11.00 -13.61
C GLY A 59 13.19 -10.35 -12.25
N ALA A 60 13.85 -9.22 -11.99
CA ALA A 60 13.74 -8.50 -10.72
C ALA A 60 12.35 -7.87 -10.51
N THR A 61 11.81 -7.20 -11.53
CA THR A 61 10.46 -6.62 -11.47
C THR A 61 9.39 -7.71 -11.44
N GLY A 62 9.57 -8.78 -12.22
CA GLY A 62 8.67 -9.94 -12.25
C GLY A 62 8.60 -10.66 -10.91
N LEU A 63 9.74 -10.90 -10.26
CA LEU A 63 9.78 -11.50 -8.93
C LEU A 63 9.17 -10.57 -7.87
N THR A 64 9.46 -9.27 -7.92
CA THR A 64 8.87 -8.27 -7.01
C THR A 64 7.34 -8.25 -7.13
N GLY A 65 6.82 -8.28 -8.36
CA GLY A 65 5.38 -8.36 -8.62
C GLY A 65 4.76 -9.69 -8.16
N LEU A 66 5.45 -10.81 -8.39
CA LEU A 66 4.99 -12.13 -7.99
C LEU A 66 4.89 -12.26 -6.47
N LEU A 67 5.91 -11.80 -5.73
CA LEU A 67 5.88 -11.80 -4.26
C LEU A 67 4.82 -10.81 -3.73
N GLY A 68 4.71 -9.63 -4.35
CA GLY A 68 3.69 -8.64 -3.99
C GLY A 68 2.27 -9.17 -4.15
N TYR A 69 2.00 -9.93 -5.21
CA TYR A 69 0.65 -10.45 -5.47
C TYR A 69 0.37 -11.78 -4.77
N LEU A 70 1.24 -12.78 -4.90
CA LEU A 70 1.00 -14.11 -4.35
C LEU A 70 1.14 -14.14 -2.82
N ILE A 71 2.16 -13.49 -2.27
CA ILE A 71 2.38 -13.49 -0.82
C ILE A 71 1.63 -12.31 -0.19
N GLY A 72 1.77 -11.12 -0.80
CA GLY A 72 1.13 -9.91 -0.32
C GLY A 72 -0.39 -9.95 -0.45
N SER A 73 -0.94 -9.92 -1.68
CA SER A 73 -2.40 -9.85 -1.87
C SER A 73 -3.15 -11.07 -1.36
N ALA A 74 -2.66 -12.30 -1.60
CA ALA A 74 -3.35 -13.49 -1.12
C ALA A 74 -3.26 -13.62 0.42
N GLY A 75 -2.11 -13.30 1.01
CA GLY A 75 -1.94 -13.26 2.46
C GLY A 75 -2.76 -12.15 3.12
N ALA A 76 -2.89 -11.00 2.48
CA ALA A 76 -3.69 -9.87 2.96
C ALA A 76 -5.17 -10.23 3.07
N GLY A 77 -5.72 -11.02 2.13
CA GLY A 77 -7.10 -11.49 2.22
C GLY A 77 -7.34 -12.37 3.46
N ALA A 78 -6.44 -13.34 3.72
CA ALA A 78 -6.52 -14.19 4.89
C ALA A 78 -6.33 -13.40 6.21
N PHE A 79 -5.37 -12.48 6.23
CA PHE A 79 -5.11 -11.62 7.39
C PHE A 79 -6.29 -10.68 7.67
N MET A 80 -6.86 -10.05 6.64
CA MET A 80 -8.03 -9.18 6.76
C MET A 80 -9.24 -9.98 7.27
N GLY A 81 -9.46 -11.20 6.77
CA GLY A 81 -10.51 -12.09 7.27
C GLY A 81 -10.36 -12.37 8.76
N LEU A 82 -9.15 -12.76 9.20
CA LEU A 82 -8.88 -13.00 10.62
C LEU A 82 -9.08 -11.77 11.51
N MET A 83 -8.66 -10.59 11.04
CA MET A 83 -8.85 -9.34 11.79
C MET A 83 -10.34 -8.98 11.92
N VAL A 84 -11.12 -9.18 10.86
CA VAL A 84 -12.57 -8.91 10.88
C VAL A 84 -13.32 -9.93 11.72
N ASP A 85 -12.95 -11.20 11.69
CA ASP A 85 -13.58 -12.25 12.50
C ASP A 85 -13.33 -12.05 14.01
N LEU A 86 -12.15 -11.56 14.40
CA LEU A 86 -11.77 -11.38 15.81
C LEU A 86 -12.12 -10.01 16.38
N TYR A 87 -11.95 -8.94 15.59
CA TYR A 87 -12.05 -7.54 16.05
C TYR A 87 -13.08 -6.72 15.26
N GLY A 88 -13.85 -7.35 14.36
CA GLY A 88 -14.82 -6.66 13.51
C GLY A 88 -14.18 -5.76 12.47
N TRP A 89 -15.02 -4.96 11.80
CA TRP A 89 -14.59 -4.04 10.74
C TRP A 89 -13.64 -2.95 11.23
N ASP A 90 -13.80 -2.50 12.48
CA ASP A 90 -12.88 -1.53 13.09
C ASP A 90 -11.44 -2.07 13.16
N GLY A 91 -11.27 -3.34 13.55
CA GLY A 91 -9.97 -4.00 13.52
C GLY A 91 -9.37 -4.11 12.11
N GLY A 92 -10.22 -4.35 11.11
CA GLY A 92 -9.81 -4.34 9.70
C GLY A 92 -9.32 -2.97 9.21
N PHE A 93 -10.00 -1.89 9.58
CA PHE A 93 -9.55 -0.52 9.23
C PHE A 93 -8.27 -0.13 9.97
N VAL A 94 -8.14 -0.49 11.25
CA VAL A 94 -6.90 -0.28 12.01
C VAL A 94 -5.73 -1.03 11.35
N ALA A 95 -5.94 -2.28 10.93
CA ALA A 95 -4.94 -3.05 10.21
C ALA A 95 -4.54 -2.41 8.87
N LEU A 96 -5.49 -1.88 8.10
CA LEU A 96 -5.24 -1.16 6.84
C LEU A 96 -4.40 0.11 7.05
N VAL A 97 -4.74 0.92 8.05
CA VAL A 97 -3.97 2.12 8.40
C VAL A 97 -2.56 1.72 8.88
N GLY A 98 -2.46 0.70 9.72
CA GLY A 98 -1.19 0.15 10.19
C GLY A 98 -0.30 -0.34 9.04
N ALA A 99 -0.86 -1.03 8.05
CA ALA A 99 -0.14 -1.46 6.87
C ALA A 99 0.36 -0.28 6.03
N CYS A 100 -0.43 0.80 5.88
CA CYS A 100 0.00 2.01 5.19
C CYS A 100 1.18 2.69 5.92
N ILE A 101 1.11 2.78 7.26
CA ILE A 101 2.21 3.31 8.08
C ILE A 101 3.46 2.45 7.93
N LEU A 102 3.32 1.12 8.01
CA LEU A 102 4.45 0.19 7.86
C LEU A 102 5.08 0.33 6.47
N ALA A 103 4.27 0.50 5.42
CA ALA A 103 4.76 0.75 4.07
C ALA A 103 5.52 2.08 3.97
N ILE A 104 5.05 3.15 4.63
CA ILE A 104 5.78 4.43 4.71
C ILE A 104 7.12 4.22 5.43
N VAL A 105 7.15 3.50 6.55
CA VAL A 105 8.38 3.23 7.31
C VAL A 105 9.39 2.46 6.46
N PHE A 106 8.98 1.38 5.79
CA PHE A 106 9.88 0.63 4.90
C PHE A 106 10.37 1.47 3.72
N LEU A 107 9.51 2.31 3.13
CA LEU A 107 9.93 3.21 2.06
C LEU A 107 10.92 4.27 2.54
N LEU A 108 10.74 4.79 3.76
CA LEU A 108 11.68 5.72 4.38
C LEU A 108 13.04 5.07 4.64
N LEU A 109 13.08 3.82 5.11
CA LEU A 109 14.33 3.08 5.30
C LEU A 109 15.07 2.91 3.96
N THR A 110 14.36 2.53 2.90
CA THR A 110 14.95 2.39 1.55
C THR A 110 15.45 3.74 0.99
N LEU A 111 14.79 4.85 1.33
CA LEU A 111 15.24 6.20 0.94
C LEU A 111 16.44 6.70 1.76
N GLY A 112 16.51 6.36 3.05
CA GLY A 112 17.64 6.68 3.91
C GLY A 112 18.95 6.07 3.41
N ASP A 113 18.88 4.84 2.91
CA ASP A 113 20.04 4.14 2.34
C ASP A 113 20.56 4.80 1.04
N LYS A 114 19.65 5.32 0.20
CA LYS A 114 20.04 6.13 -0.98
C LYS A 114 20.65 7.49 -0.62
N SER A 115 20.34 8.04 0.56
CA SER A 115 20.95 9.28 1.04
C SER A 115 22.39 9.08 1.51
N GLN A 116 22.73 7.88 2.00
CA GLN A 116 24.09 7.52 2.45
C GLN A 116 24.99 7.07 1.29
N ALA A 117 24.42 6.53 0.22
CA ALA A 117 25.17 6.16 -1.00
C ALA A 117 25.60 7.38 -1.86
N LYS A 118 25.32 8.61 -1.42
CA LYS A 118 25.68 9.85 -2.11
C LYS A 118 26.61 10.77 -1.30
N GLU A 119 27.22 10.26 -0.23
CA GLU A 119 28.35 10.90 0.46
C GLU A 119 29.67 10.20 0.14
#